data_AF-A0A9E4HS07-F1
#
_entry.id   AF-A0A9E4HS07-F1
#
_cell.length_a   1.000
_cell.length_b   1.000
_cell.length_c   1.000
_cell.angle_alpha   90.00
_cell.angle_beta   90.00
_cell.angle_gamma   90.00
#
_symmetry.space_group_name_H-M   'P 1'
#
loop_
_entity.id
_entity.type
_entity.pdbx_description
1 polymer ?
#
loop_
_entity_poly.entity_id
_entity_poly.type
_entity_poly.pdbx_seq_one_letter_code
_entity_poly.pdbx_strand_id
1 'polypeptide(L)'
;MVRDVVFAVLALFLLFVALGLATSLTGARRKRQRQQQEIAARGQVVLAELPTGDGLTFFTADDEAFHYGERRIPKDSIQAARVLINGAPIAVSVAPGYADTRATPADVVDDRPEGLSRDRWDVAIETGGATVLVECGAIRERISQDLARQVFAAVKDVIEGSGG
;
A
#
# COMPACT_ATOMS: atom_id res chain seq x y z
N MET A 1 -20.88 50.64 -8.14
CA MET A 1 -22.01 49.84 -8.65
C MET A 1 -21.57 48.65 -9.50
N VAL A 2 -21.05 48.81 -10.73
CA VAL A 2 -20.68 47.64 -11.58
C VAL A 2 -19.58 46.77 -10.95
N ARG A 3 -18.56 47.41 -10.37
CA ARG A 3 -17.45 46.74 -9.69
C ARG A 3 -17.90 45.95 -8.45
N ASP A 4 -18.88 46.45 -7.71
CA ASP A 4 -19.39 45.79 -6.49
C ASP A 4 -20.23 44.55 -6.84
N VAL A 5 -20.97 44.61 -7.95
CA VAL A 5 -21.69 43.45 -8.51
C VAL A 5 -20.71 42.40 -9.02
N VAL A 6 -19.64 42.81 -9.70
CA VAL A 6 -18.58 41.88 -10.15
C VAL A 6 -17.90 41.20 -8.96
N PHE A 7 -17.56 41.94 -7.91
CA PHE A 7 -16.99 41.34 -6.69
C PHE A 7 -17.96 40.40 -5.98
N ALA A 8 -19.26 40.74 -5.92
CA ALA A 8 -20.27 39.87 -5.32
C ALA A 8 -20.43 38.56 -6.10
N VAL A 9 -20.45 38.61 -7.44
CA VAL A 9 -20.51 37.41 -8.30
C VAL A 9 -19.25 36.57 -8.17
N LEU A 10 -18.07 37.21 -8.13
CA LEU A 10 -16.79 36.51 -7.97
C LEU A 10 -16.69 35.82 -6.61
N ALA A 11 -17.15 36.49 -5.54
CA ALA A 11 -17.21 35.93 -4.20
C ALA A 11 -18.16 34.74 -4.12
N LEU A 12 -19.34 34.83 -4.77
CA LEU A 12 -20.30 33.74 -4.85
C LEU A 12 -19.71 32.52 -5.60
N PHE A 13 -19.03 32.78 -6.73
CA PHE A 13 -18.37 31.73 -7.51
C PHE A 13 -17.28 31.01 -6.71
N LEU A 14 -16.41 31.78 -6.02
CA LEU A 14 -15.37 31.21 -5.16
C LEU A 14 -15.96 30.39 -4.00
N LEU A 15 -17.08 30.85 -3.43
CA LEU A 15 -17.78 30.10 -2.38
C LEU A 15 -18.32 28.76 -2.89
N PHE A 16 -18.89 28.73 -4.10
CA PHE A 16 -19.35 27.49 -4.74
C PHE A 16 -18.20 26.53 -5.05
N VAL A 17 -17.06 27.02 -5.53
CA VAL A 17 -15.85 26.21 -5.78
C VAL A 17 -15.32 25.61 -4.47
N ALA A 18 -15.25 26.40 -3.40
CA ALA A 18 -14.84 25.91 -2.09
C ALA A 18 -15.81 24.84 -1.54
N LEU A 19 -17.11 25.01 -1.74
CA LEU A 19 -18.13 24.03 -1.34
C LEU A 19 -17.99 22.71 -2.12
N GLY A 20 -17.73 22.78 -3.44
CA GLY A 20 -17.47 21.60 -4.27
C GLY A 20 -16.25 20.81 -3.80
N LEU A 21 -15.15 21.48 -3.48
CA LEU A 21 -13.93 20.87 -2.95
C LEU A 21 -14.14 20.23 -1.56
N ALA A 22 -14.95 20.85 -0.69
CA ALA A 22 -15.27 20.29 0.63
C ALA A 22 -16.12 19.01 0.53
N THR A 23 -17.06 18.95 -0.41
CA THR A 23 -17.92 17.76 -0.60
C THR A 23 -17.18 16.56 -1.19
N SER A 24 -16.19 16.75 -2.08
CA SER A 24 -15.40 15.64 -2.64
C SER A 24 -14.54 14.95 -1.57
N LEU A 25 -13.95 15.72 -0.65
CA LEU A 25 -13.18 15.21 0.49
C LEU A 25 -14.05 14.41 1.47
N THR A 26 -15.32 14.80 1.62
CA THR A 26 -16.23 14.15 2.58
C THR A 26 -16.72 12.79 2.06
N GLY A 27 -16.94 12.65 0.75
CA GLY A 27 -17.33 11.39 0.11
C GLY A 27 -16.23 10.31 0.19
N ALA A 28 -14.98 10.71 -0.07
CA ALA A 28 -13.82 9.81 0.02
C ALA A 28 -13.61 9.30 1.46
N ARG A 29 -13.77 10.17 2.47
CA ARG A 29 -13.69 9.79 3.89
C ARG A 29 -14.78 8.79 4.30
N ARG A 30 -16.02 9.01 3.86
CA ARG A 30 -17.15 8.13 4.18
C ARG A 30 -17.02 6.74 3.56
N LYS A 31 -16.50 6.68 2.33
CA LYS A 31 -16.22 5.40 1.65
C LYS A 31 -15.11 4.62 2.37
N ARG A 32 -14.04 5.30 2.78
CA ARG A 32 -12.94 4.72 3.58
C ARG A 32 -13.42 4.17 4.93
N GLN A 33 -14.26 4.92 5.65
CA GLN A 33 -14.80 4.46 6.94
C GLN A 33 -15.68 3.21 6.82
N ARG A 34 -16.51 3.11 5.76
CA ARG A 34 -17.35 1.92 5.53
C ARG A 34 -16.51 0.68 5.21
N GLN A 35 -15.49 0.83 4.37
CA GLN A 35 -14.58 -0.28 4.06
C GLN A 35 -13.76 -0.70 5.29
N GLN A 36 -13.29 0.25 6.10
CA GLN A 36 -12.64 -0.06 7.38
C GLN A 36 -13.58 -0.79 8.35
N GLN A 37 -14.87 -0.45 8.38
CA GLN A 37 -15.87 -1.15 9.20
C GLN A 37 -16.17 -2.56 8.69
N GLU A 38 -16.20 -2.77 7.37
CA GLU A 38 -16.34 -4.11 6.78
C GLU A 38 -15.13 -5.01 7.05
N ILE A 39 -13.92 -4.44 7.02
CA ILE A 39 -12.67 -5.13 7.36
C ILE A 39 -12.63 -5.46 8.86
N ALA A 40 -12.99 -4.52 9.72
CA ALA A 40 -13.10 -4.75 11.16
C ALA A 40 -14.19 -5.79 11.50
N ALA A 41 -15.31 -5.82 10.77
CA ALA A 41 -16.35 -6.82 10.93
C ALA A 41 -15.89 -8.23 10.51
N ARG A 42 -14.84 -8.35 9.70
CA ARG A 42 -14.17 -9.61 9.36
C ARG A 42 -13.03 -9.97 10.32
N GLY A 43 -12.82 -9.19 11.40
CA GLY A 43 -11.71 -9.38 12.33
C GLY A 43 -10.34 -8.98 11.77
N GLN A 44 -10.32 -8.27 10.64
CA GLN A 44 -9.10 -7.84 9.97
C GLN A 44 -8.71 -6.42 10.40
N VAL A 45 -7.41 -6.14 10.45
CA VAL A 45 -6.82 -4.83 10.72
C VAL A 45 -6.21 -4.30 9.43
N VAL A 46 -6.52 -3.05 9.08
CA VAL A 46 -5.88 -2.36 7.94
C VAL A 46 -4.48 -1.95 8.34
N LEU A 47 -3.49 -2.51 7.64
CA LEU A 47 -2.08 -2.19 7.86
C LEU A 47 -1.61 -1.10 6.92
N ALA A 48 -2.00 -1.14 5.64
CA ALA A 48 -1.62 -0.13 4.66
C ALA A 48 -2.69 0.05 3.57
N GLU A 49 -2.74 1.25 2.99
CA GLU A 49 -3.53 1.54 1.80
C GLU A 49 -2.58 1.73 0.61
N LEU A 50 -2.66 0.82 -0.36
CA LEU A 50 -1.72 0.75 -1.46
C LEU A 50 -2.36 1.32 -2.73
N PRO A 51 -1.70 2.27 -3.41
CA PRO A 51 -2.14 2.70 -4.73
C PRO A 51 -1.83 1.63 -5.76
N THR A 52 -2.87 1.20 -6.48
CA THR A 52 -2.81 0.23 -7.58
C THR A 52 -3.34 0.89 -8.85
N GLY A 53 -3.01 0.36 -10.03
CA GLY A 53 -3.39 0.95 -11.33
C GLY A 53 -4.91 1.25 -11.47
N ASP A 54 -5.75 0.43 -10.82
CA ASP A 54 -7.21 0.55 -10.87
C ASP A 54 -7.83 1.27 -9.65
N GLY A 55 -7.02 1.75 -8.70
CA GLY A 55 -7.50 2.45 -7.51
C GLY A 55 -6.70 2.17 -6.24
N LEU A 56 -7.40 1.99 -5.12
CA LEU A 56 -6.79 1.72 -3.81
C LEU A 56 -7.07 0.28 -3.39
N THR A 57 -6.02 -0.45 -3.05
CA THR A 57 -6.08 -1.80 -2.51
C THR A 57 -5.61 -1.79 -1.07
N PHE A 58 -6.35 -2.41 -0.17
CA PHE A 58 -5.94 -2.52 1.24
C PHE A 58 -4.99 -3.70 1.43
N PHE A 59 -3.93 -3.47 2.19
CA PHE A 59 -3.17 -4.51 2.83
C PHE A 59 -3.70 -4.67 4.25
N THR A 60 -4.24 -5.84 4.57
CA THR A 60 -4.88 -6.11 5.86
C THR A 60 -4.28 -7.37 6.48
N ALA A 61 -4.51 -7.55 7.78
CA ALA A 61 -4.09 -8.75 8.51
C ALA A 61 -5.20 -9.21 9.45
N ASP A 62 -5.37 -10.52 9.56
CA ASP A 62 -6.03 -11.16 10.71
C ASP A 62 -5.00 -11.95 11.50
N ASP A 63 -5.43 -12.80 12.42
CA ASP A 63 -4.54 -13.62 13.25
C ASP A 63 -3.77 -14.65 12.41
N GLU A 64 -4.36 -15.18 11.33
CA GLU A 64 -3.81 -16.29 10.55
C GLU A 64 -3.06 -15.86 9.28
N ALA A 65 -3.44 -14.75 8.66
CA ALA A 65 -2.99 -14.38 7.32
C ALA A 65 -2.91 -12.86 7.10
N PHE A 66 -2.06 -12.46 6.17
CA PHE A 66 -2.15 -11.18 5.49
C PHE A 66 -3.06 -11.29 4.26
N HIS A 67 -3.74 -10.20 3.91
CA HIS A 67 -4.55 -10.12 2.71
C HIS A 67 -4.18 -8.90 1.89
N TYR A 68 -3.98 -9.11 0.60
CA TYR A 68 -3.66 -8.09 -0.39
C TYR A 68 -4.61 -8.22 -1.59
N GLY A 69 -5.62 -7.34 -1.65
CA GLY A 69 -6.72 -7.51 -2.59
C GLY A 69 -7.44 -8.84 -2.34
N GLU A 70 -7.53 -9.69 -3.37
CA GLU A 70 -8.10 -11.05 -3.27
C GLU A 70 -7.07 -12.11 -2.84
N ARG A 71 -5.79 -11.75 -2.67
CA ARG A 71 -4.73 -12.70 -2.33
C ARG A 71 -4.64 -12.88 -0.81
N ARG A 72 -4.74 -14.12 -0.35
CA ARG A 72 -4.46 -14.54 1.03
C ARG A 72 -3.02 -15.04 1.14
N ILE A 73 -2.30 -14.57 2.16
CA ILE A 73 -0.90 -14.92 2.46
C ILE A 73 -0.88 -15.48 3.89
N PRO A 74 -0.93 -16.82 4.07
CA PRO A 74 -0.89 -17.45 5.39
C PRO A 74 0.42 -17.12 6.10
N LYS A 75 0.34 -16.65 7.35
CA LYS A 75 1.52 -16.19 8.13
C LYS A 75 2.52 -17.31 8.41
N ASP A 76 2.02 -18.52 8.64
CA ASP A 76 2.81 -19.74 8.86
C ASP A 76 3.59 -20.21 7.62
N SER A 77 3.17 -19.78 6.43
CA SER A 77 3.82 -20.12 5.16
C SER A 77 4.92 -19.15 4.75
N ILE A 78 5.09 -18.04 5.47
CA ILE A 78 6.03 -16.96 5.12
C ILE A 78 7.45 -17.40 5.46
N GLN A 79 8.31 -17.37 4.46
CA GLN A 79 9.70 -17.78 4.57
C GLN A 79 10.65 -16.60 4.50
N ALA A 80 10.31 -15.58 3.72
CA ALA A 80 11.09 -14.35 3.65
C ALA A 80 10.23 -13.16 3.24
N ALA A 81 10.72 -11.97 3.56
CA ALA A 81 10.20 -10.71 3.06
C ALA A 81 11.36 -9.82 2.61
N ARG A 82 11.17 -9.06 1.53
CA ARG A 82 12.18 -8.16 0.97
C ARG A 82 11.54 -6.82 0.61
N VAL A 83 12.21 -5.72 0.97
CA VAL A 83 11.88 -4.39 0.46
C VAL A 83 12.66 -4.17 -0.83
N LEU A 84 11.96 -3.78 -1.90
CA LEU A 84 12.53 -3.55 -3.21
C LEU A 84 12.47 -2.05 -3.54
N ILE A 85 13.56 -1.52 -4.11
CA ILE A 85 13.57 -0.24 -4.82
C ILE A 85 13.86 -0.54 -6.29
N ASN A 86 12.95 -0.17 -7.20
CA ASN A 86 13.08 -0.42 -8.64
C ASN A 86 13.40 -1.91 -8.93
N GLY A 87 12.77 -2.82 -8.17
CA GLY A 87 13.01 -4.27 -8.25
C GLY A 87 14.26 -4.77 -7.52
N ALA A 88 15.17 -3.89 -7.08
CA ALA A 88 16.39 -4.27 -6.37
C ALA A 88 16.15 -4.39 -4.85
N PRO A 89 16.53 -5.50 -4.20
CA PRO A 89 16.33 -5.67 -2.76
C PRO A 89 17.28 -4.76 -1.95
N ILE A 90 16.71 -4.02 -1.01
CA ILE A 90 17.45 -3.12 -0.09
C ILE A 90 17.36 -3.53 1.38
N ALA A 91 16.38 -4.37 1.73
CA ALA A 91 16.21 -4.95 3.06
C ALA A 91 15.59 -6.33 2.92
N VAL A 92 15.97 -7.25 3.81
CA VAL A 92 15.56 -8.65 3.78
C VAL A 92 15.32 -9.11 5.22
N SER A 93 14.25 -9.87 5.44
CA SER A 93 14.04 -10.69 6.65
C SER A 93 13.71 -12.11 6.22
N VAL A 94 14.29 -13.11 6.88
CA VAL A 94 14.18 -14.53 6.52
C VAL A 94 13.86 -15.33 7.77
N ALA A 95 12.94 -16.30 7.65
CA ALA A 95 12.56 -17.19 8.73
C ALA A 95 13.74 -18.09 9.15
N PRO A 96 13.85 -18.44 10.44
CA PRO A 96 14.87 -19.36 10.92
C PRO A 96 14.85 -20.69 10.15
N GLY A 97 16.00 -21.16 9.71
CA GLY A 97 16.13 -22.42 8.97
C GLY A 97 15.91 -22.31 7.45
N TYR A 98 15.57 -21.13 6.93
CA TYR A 98 15.55 -20.87 5.49
C TYR A 98 16.84 -20.15 5.07
N ALA A 99 17.51 -20.64 4.03
CA ALA A 99 18.71 -20.00 3.50
C ALA A 99 18.33 -18.72 2.73
N ASP A 100 19.08 -17.63 2.95
CA ASP A 100 18.98 -16.38 2.17
C ASP A 100 19.34 -16.67 0.70
N THR A 101 18.34 -17.11 -0.06
CA THR A 101 18.46 -17.23 -1.51
C THR A 101 18.26 -15.82 -2.06
N ARG A 102 19.35 -15.05 -2.11
CA ARG A 102 19.38 -13.64 -2.58
C ARG A 102 18.86 -13.42 -3.99
N ALA A 103 18.39 -14.46 -4.67
CA ALA A 103 17.74 -14.34 -5.96
C ALA A 103 16.24 -14.10 -5.73
N THR A 104 15.82 -12.83 -5.76
CA THR A 104 14.46 -12.52 -6.20
C THR A 104 14.29 -13.22 -7.56
N PRO A 105 13.26 -14.05 -7.79
CA PRO A 105 12.98 -14.53 -9.13
C PRO A 105 12.91 -13.33 -10.06
N ALA A 106 13.70 -13.32 -11.15
CA ALA A 106 13.73 -12.23 -12.13
C ALA A 106 12.32 -11.91 -12.66
N ASP A 107 11.44 -12.90 -12.61
CA ASP A 107 10.04 -12.93 -12.98
C ASP A 107 9.17 -11.92 -12.19
N VAL A 108 9.61 -11.45 -11.02
CA VAL A 108 8.89 -10.47 -10.18
C VAL A 108 9.23 -9.04 -10.56
N VAL A 109 10.35 -8.82 -11.25
CA VAL A 109 10.75 -7.51 -11.77
C VAL A 109 10.07 -7.32 -13.12
N ASP A 110 8.79 -6.92 -13.07
CA ASP A 110 8.10 -6.44 -14.27
C ASP A 110 8.83 -5.17 -14.73
N ASP A 111 9.57 -5.27 -15.84
CA ASP A 111 10.30 -4.19 -16.49
C ASP A 111 9.29 -3.27 -17.20
N ARG A 112 8.38 -2.67 -16.42
CA ARG A 112 7.42 -1.70 -16.95
C ARG A 112 8.15 -0.41 -17.26
N PRO A 113 8.01 0.15 -18.48
CA PRO A 113 8.64 1.39 -18.88
C PRO A 113 7.87 2.58 -18.30
N GLU A 114 7.70 2.63 -16.98
CA GLU A 114 7.29 3.85 -16.30
C GLU A 114 8.58 4.63 -16.04
N GLY A 115 8.74 5.74 -16.78
CA GLY A 115 10.00 6.45 -16.93
C GLY A 115 10.78 6.65 -15.61
N LEU A 116 12.10 6.62 -15.75
CA LEU A 116 13.20 6.76 -14.77
C LEU A 116 13.15 7.98 -13.81
N SER A 117 11.99 8.58 -13.57
CA SER A 117 11.84 9.79 -12.76
C SER A 117 11.43 9.54 -11.31
N ARG A 118 11.02 8.32 -10.91
CA ARG A 118 10.61 8.04 -9.52
C ARG A 118 11.00 6.64 -9.08
N ASP A 119 11.57 6.55 -7.88
CA ASP A 119 11.85 5.27 -7.24
C ASP A 119 10.53 4.56 -6.88
N ARG A 120 10.35 3.36 -7.42
CA ARG A 120 9.25 2.47 -7.08
C ARG A 120 9.65 1.66 -5.86
N TRP A 121 8.80 1.69 -4.84
CA TRP A 121 8.98 0.89 -3.63
C TRP A 121 7.96 -0.23 -3.62
N ASP A 122 8.42 -1.46 -3.39
CA ASP A 122 7.56 -2.64 -3.29
C ASP A 122 8.05 -3.58 -2.19
N VAL A 123 7.19 -4.52 -1.78
CA VAL A 123 7.56 -5.57 -0.84
C VAL A 123 7.29 -6.93 -1.47
N ALA A 124 8.34 -7.74 -1.62
CA ALA A 124 8.18 -9.14 -2.01
C ALA A 124 8.04 -10.00 -0.75
N ILE A 125 6.97 -10.79 -0.69
CA ILE A 125 6.73 -11.76 0.39
C ILE A 125 6.86 -13.14 -0.22
N GLU A 126 7.88 -13.89 0.21
CA GLU A 126 8.14 -15.24 -0.23
C GLU A 126 7.42 -16.21 0.71
N THR A 127 6.59 -17.07 0.13
CA THR A 127 5.95 -18.20 0.79
C THR A 127 6.48 -19.50 0.19
N GLY A 128 6.27 -20.62 0.88
CA GLY A 128 6.76 -21.93 0.42
C GLY A 128 6.29 -22.40 -0.97
N GLY A 129 5.28 -21.74 -1.56
CA GLY A 129 4.79 -22.07 -2.91
C GLY A 129 4.81 -20.91 -3.91
N ALA A 130 5.00 -19.66 -3.48
CA ALA A 130 4.92 -18.50 -4.37
C ALA A 130 5.51 -17.23 -3.74
N THR A 131 5.92 -16.29 -4.59
CA THR A 131 6.26 -14.92 -4.19
C THR A 131 5.09 -14.00 -4.48
N VAL A 132 4.62 -13.27 -3.46
CA VAL A 132 3.61 -12.23 -3.59
C VAL A 132 4.28 -10.87 -3.58
N LEU A 133 4.17 -10.14 -4.69
CA LEU A 133 4.60 -8.74 -4.77
C LEU A 133 3.49 -7.81 -4.30
N VAL A 134 3.78 -7.04 -3.27
CA VAL A 134 2.93 -5.99 -2.72
C VAL A 134 3.39 -4.65 -3.31
N GLU A 135 2.59 -4.13 -4.24
CA GLU A 135 2.92 -2.91 -4.97
C GLU A 135 2.65 -1.67 -4.10
N CYS A 136 3.71 -1.02 -3.60
CA CYS A 136 3.56 0.23 -2.84
C CYS A 136 3.64 1.47 -3.75
N GLY A 137 4.03 1.25 -5.01
CA GLY A 137 3.90 2.20 -6.11
C GLY A 137 5.00 3.26 -6.19
N ALA A 138 4.87 4.17 -7.16
CA ALA A 138 5.85 5.25 -7.44
C ALA A 138 5.26 6.67 -7.29
N ILE A 139 4.15 6.83 -6.55
CA ILE A 139 3.35 8.08 -6.53
C ILE A 139 4.12 9.25 -5.94
N ARG A 140 4.74 9.09 -4.77
CA ARG A 140 5.63 10.07 -4.15
C ARG A 140 6.61 9.27 -3.32
N GLU A 141 7.90 9.51 -3.54
CA GLU A 141 9.00 8.75 -2.93
C GLU A 141 8.77 8.48 -1.44
N ARG A 142 8.49 9.52 -0.65
CA ARG A 142 8.25 9.37 0.79
C ARG A 142 7.01 8.53 1.14
N ILE A 143 5.91 8.66 0.39
CA ILE A 143 4.68 7.89 0.67
C ILE A 143 4.89 6.42 0.32
N SER A 144 5.45 6.16 -0.86
CA SER A 144 5.76 4.81 -1.33
C SER A 144 6.73 4.09 -0.38
N GLN A 145 7.76 4.81 0.09
CA GLN A 145 8.72 4.31 1.06
C GLN A 145 8.07 4.00 2.41
N ASP A 146 7.26 4.92 2.94
CA ASP A 146 6.61 4.75 4.24
C ASP A 146 5.64 3.55 4.20
N LEU A 147 4.89 3.37 3.10
CA LEU A 147 4.03 2.21 2.88
C LEU A 147 4.82 0.91 2.81
N ALA A 148 5.90 0.86 2.03
CA ALA A 148 6.74 -0.34 1.93
C ALA A 148 7.39 -0.70 3.27
N ARG A 149 7.85 0.29 4.04
CA ARG A 149 8.38 0.09 5.39
C ARG A 149 7.32 -0.45 6.34
N GLN A 150 6.08 0.06 6.28
CA GLN A 150 4.99 -0.38 7.14
C GLN A 150 4.58 -1.83 6.85
N VAL A 151 4.43 -2.18 5.56
CA VAL A 151 4.13 -3.56 5.14
C VAL A 151 5.26 -4.50 5.55
N PHE A 152 6.51 -4.13 5.26
CA PHE A 152 7.67 -4.96 5.58
C PHE A 152 7.82 -5.17 7.09
N ALA A 153 7.63 -4.13 7.90
CA ALA A 153 7.71 -4.24 9.36
C ALA A 153 6.67 -5.24 9.90
N ALA A 154 5.41 -5.15 9.44
CA ALA A 154 4.37 -6.07 9.88
C ALA A 154 4.67 -7.54 9.51
N VAL A 155 5.20 -7.78 8.31
CA VAL A 155 5.59 -9.14 7.89
C VAL A 155 6.83 -9.61 8.64
N LYS A 156 7.80 -8.73 8.86
CA LYS A 156 9.01 -9.01 9.63
C LYS A 156 8.68 -9.43 11.06
N ASP A 157 7.74 -8.76 11.72
CA ASP A 157 7.31 -9.11 13.08
C ASP A 157 6.76 -10.55 13.15
N VAL A 158 6.07 -11.00 12.09
CA VAL A 158 5.59 -12.39 11.99
C VAL A 158 6.76 -13.36 11.78
N ILE A 159 7.71 -13.04 10.90
CA ILE A 159 8.88 -13.89 10.63
C ILE A 159 9.72 -14.06 11.91
N GLU A 160 9.98 -12.96 12.63
CA GLU A 160 10.78 -12.98 13.86
C GLU A 160 10.00 -13.56 15.04
N GLY A 161 8.69 -13.30 15.12
CA GLY A 161 7.81 -13.85 16.17
C GLY A 161 7.50 -15.33 16.03
N SER A 162 7.59 -15.90 14.83
CA SER A 162 7.39 -17.34 14.57
C SER A 162 8.61 -18.21 14.91
N GLY A 163 9.73 -17.59 15.31
CA GLY A 163 10.98 -18.26 15.69
C GLY A 163 11.17 -18.47 17.20
N GLY A 164 10.14 -18.23 18.02
CA GLY A 164 10.16 -18.35 19.49
C GLY A 164 9.48 -19.60 20.02
#